data_AF-A0A6H9HK82-F1
#
_entry.id   AF-A0A6H9HK82-F1
#
_cell.length_a   1.000
_cell.length_b   1.000
_cell.length_c   1.000
_cell.angle_alpha   90.00
_cell.angle_beta   90.00
_cell.angle_gamma   90.00
#
_symmetry.space_group_name_H-M   'P 1'
#
loop_
_entity.id
_entity.type
_entity.pdbx_description
1 polymer ?
#
loop_
_entity_poly.entity_id
_entity_poly.type
_entity_poly.pdbx_seq_one_letter_code
_entity_poly.pdbx_strand_id
1 'polypeptide(L)'
;MKKKLDAWGPAPTNNYTVVKGDCLWKISGKSNIYNNPKLWPALWEANKSGVVSAPPRIPKTIPNPNLIYPGQVLKVPTLTDAQKKDYLKKRVYWRNTKTKNRIKKTTKTESTEKKESTEKKSN
;
A
#
# COMPACT_ATOMS: atom_id res chain seq x y z
N MET A 1 -23.32 30.09 -14.31
CA MET A 1 -22.05 29.56 -13.73
C MET A 1 -22.30 29.23 -12.25
N LYS A 2 -22.44 27.95 -11.89
CA LYS A 2 -22.77 27.54 -10.50
C LYS A 2 -22.23 26.13 -10.18
N LYS A 3 -20.91 25.95 -10.15
CA LYS A 3 -20.25 24.68 -9.80
C LYS A 3 -18.92 24.90 -9.04
N LYS A 4 -18.93 25.74 -8.00
CA LYS A 4 -17.72 25.98 -7.18
C LYS A 4 -17.96 26.07 -5.67
N LEU A 5 -19.08 25.58 -5.14
CA LEU A 5 -19.39 25.71 -3.71
C LEU A 5 -19.69 24.39 -2.97
N ASP A 6 -19.77 23.23 -3.65
CA ASP A 6 -20.08 21.94 -2.99
C ASP A 6 -18.85 21.08 -2.65
N ALA A 7 -17.64 21.61 -2.79
CA ALA A 7 -16.40 20.84 -2.61
C ALA A 7 -15.87 20.80 -1.17
N TRP A 8 -16.74 21.00 -0.17
CA TRP A 8 -16.44 20.76 1.26
C TRP A 8 -17.04 19.43 1.76
N GLY A 9 -17.45 18.55 0.84
CA GLY A 9 -17.88 17.19 1.18
C GLY A 9 -16.72 16.19 1.10
N PRO A 10 -16.70 15.13 1.92
CA PRO A 10 -15.81 14.00 1.69
C PRO A 10 -16.05 13.47 0.27
N ALA A 11 -14.97 13.13 -0.45
CA ALA A 11 -15.05 12.62 -1.81
C ALA A 11 -16.07 11.47 -1.92
N PRO A 12 -16.80 11.35 -3.04
CA PRO A 12 -17.79 10.30 -3.22
C PRO A 12 -17.12 8.94 -2.99
N THR A 13 -17.73 8.11 -2.14
CA THR A 13 -17.20 6.78 -1.83
C THR A 13 -18.07 5.74 -2.48
N ASN A 14 -17.47 4.93 -3.35
CA ASN A 14 -18.13 3.78 -3.93
C ASN A 14 -18.09 2.61 -2.95
N ASN A 15 -19.01 1.64 -3.06
CA ASN A 15 -19.01 0.47 -2.19
C ASN A 15 -18.74 -0.79 -3.01
N TYR A 16 -17.98 -1.74 -2.47
CA TYR A 16 -17.69 -3.02 -3.14
C TYR A 16 -17.92 -4.21 -2.20
N THR A 17 -18.71 -5.17 -2.65
CA THR A 17 -18.94 -6.43 -1.92
C THR A 17 -17.87 -7.45 -2.26
N VAL A 18 -17.14 -7.90 -1.26
CA VAL A 18 -16.07 -8.90 -1.39
C VAL A 18 -16.68 -10.25 -1.78
N VAL A 19 -16.14 -10.86 -2.84
CA VAL A 19 -16.53 -12.20 -3.30
C VAL A 19 -15.47 -13.23 -2.89
N LYS A 20 -15.85 -14.49 -2.77
CA LYS A 20 -14.91 -15.59 -2.47
C LYS A 20 -13.72 -15.58 -3.45
N GLY A 21 -12.50 -15.55 -2.92
CA GLY A 21 -11.26 -15.52 -3.71
C GLY A 21 -10.75 -14.12 -4.09
N ASP A 22 -11.47 -13.06 -3.69
CA ASP A 22 -10.97 -11.70 -3.76
C ASP A 22 -9.87 -11.46 -2.71
N CYS A 23 -8.93 -10.60 -3.07
CA CYS A 23 -7.97 -9.99 -2.16
C CYS A 23 -7.90 -8.50 -2.48
N LEU A 24 -7.43 -7.67 -1.54
CA LEU A 24 -7.37 -6.21 -1.73
C LEU A 24 -6.62 -5.81 -3.02
N TRP A 25 -5.60 -6.59 -3.39
CA TRP A 25 -4.84 -6.43 -4.63
C TRP A 25 -5.72 -6.62 -5.88
N LYS A 26 -6.47 -7.73 -5.96
CA LYS A 26 -7.38 -8.02 -7.08
C LYS A 26 -8.50 -6.99 -7.17
N ILE A 27 -9.10 -6.63 -6.03
CA ILE A 27 -10.17 -5.63 -5.95
C ILE A 27 -9.66 -4.29 -6.51
N SER A 28 -8.49 -3.84 -6.06
CA SER A 28 -7.88 -2.60 -6.55
C SER A 28 -7.50 -2.64 -8.03
N GLY A 29 -7.23 -3.85 -8.56
CA GLY A 29 -6.94 -4.06 -9.97
C GLY A 29 -8.16 -3.97 -10.89
N LYS A 30 -9.39 -4.01 -10.37
CA LYS A 30 -10.60 -3.93 -11.20
C LYS A 30 -10.69 -2.56 -11.88
N SER A 31 -11.07 -2.55 -13.16
CA SER A 31 -11.27 -1.35 -13.97
C SER A 31 -12.26 -0.37 -13.32
N ASN A 32 -13.30 -0.92 -12.68
CA ASN A 32 -14.39 -0.16 -12.06
C ASN A 32 -14.01 0.44 -10.69
N ILE A 33 -12.81 0.15 -10.18
CA ILE A 33 -12.33 0.59 -8.87
C ILE A 33 -11.16 1.56 -9.06
N TYR A 34 -9.96 1.04 -9.31
CA TYR A 34 -8.77 1.86 -9.52
C TYR A 34 -7.99 1.52 -10.79
N ASN A 35 -8.31 0.40 -11.45
CA ASN A 35 -7.53 -0.15 -12.57
C ASN A 35 -6.03 -0.30 -12.24
N ASN A 36 -5.68 -0.39 -10.96
CA ASN A 36 -4.30 -0.45 -10.53
C ASN A 36 -4.20 -1.23 -9.22
N PRO A 37 -3.73 -2.48 -9.27
CA PRO A 37 -3.70 -3.32 -8.10
C PRO A 37 -2.68 -2.84 -7.05
N LYS A 38 -1.75 -1.95 -7.42
CA LYS A 38 -0.75 -1.37 -6.52
C LYS A 38 -1.36 -0.36 -5.53
N LEU A 39 -2.62 0.03 -5.74
CA LEU A 39 -3.37 0.97 -4.89
C LEU A 39 -4.17 0.26 -3.78
N TRP A 40 -3.99 -1.05 -3.61
CA TRP A 40 -4.57 -1.79 -2.49
C TRP A 40 -4.28 -1.22 -1.10
N PRO A 41 -3.13 -0.55 -0.81
CA PRO A 41 -2.92 0.05 0.50
C PRO A 41 -3.90 1.19 0.79
N ALA A 42 -4.26 1.98 -0.22
CA ALA A 42 -5.24 3.05 -0.08
C ALA A 42 -6.63 2.49 0.24
N LEU A 43 -7.00 1.37 -0.41
CA LEU A 43 -8.24 0.66 -0.11
C LEU A 43 -8.24 0.14 1.33
N TRP A 44 -7.13 -0.42 1.80
CA TRP A 44 -7.01 -0.90 3.18
C TRP A 44 -7.10 0.24 4.20
N GLU A 45 -6.34 1.32 4.01
CA GLU A 45 -6.30 2.48 4.91
C GLU A 45 -7.71 3.05 5.14
N ALA A 46 -8.52 3.12 4.09
CA ALA A 46 -9.89 3.62 4.15
C ALA A 46 -10.86 2.71 4.93
N ASN A 47 -10.54 1.42 5.08
CA ASN A 47 -11.39 0.42 5.73
C ASN A 47 -10.80 -0.15 7.03
N LYS A 48 -9.59 0.28 7.41
CA LYS A 48 -8.89 -0.22 8.60
C LYS A 48 -9.70 0.04 9.87
N SER A 49 -10.32 1.21 9.97
CA SER A 49 -11.18 1.61 11.09
C SER A 49 -12.60 1.01 11.04
N GLY A 50 -13.00 0.42 9.91
CA GLY A 50 -14.33 -0.17 9.74
C GLY A 50 -14.75 -0.29 8.28
N VAL A 51 -15.37 -1.41 7.94
CA VAL A 51 -16.08 -1.63 6.68
C VAL A 51 -17.54 -1.16 6.79
N VAL A 52 -18.21 -0.95 5.65
CA VAL A 52 -19.59 -0.46 5.60
C VAL A 52 -20.57 -1.49 6.16
N SER A 53 -20.41 -2.75 5.76
CA SER A 53 -21.23 -3.87 6.23
C SER A 53 -20.40 -5.14 6.27
N ALA A 54 -20.71 -6.03 7.21
CA ALA A 54 -20.09 -7.34 7.32
C ALA A 54 -21.15 -8.37 7.72
N PRO A 55 -21.03 -9.63 7.25
CA PRO A 55 -21.92 -10.70 7.68
C PRO A 55 -21.78 -10.99 9.19
N PRO A 56 -22.75 -11.69 9.80
CA PRO A 56 -22.66 -12.11 11.19
C PRO A 56 -21.37 -12.90 11.45
N ARG A 57 -20.77 -12.71 12.63
CA ARG A 57 -19.52 -13.37 13.08
C ARG A 57 -18.23 -12.95 12.36
N ILE A 58 -18.27 -11.94 11.49
CA ILE A 58 -17.08 -11.37 10.83
C ILE A 58 -16.74 -10.00 11.44
N PRO A 59 -15.47 -9.69 11.72
CA PRO A 59 -15.08 -8.39 12.23
C PRO A 59 -15.34 -7.28 11.21
N LYS A 60 -15.89 -6.15 11.68
CA LYS A 60 -16.06 -4.96 10.84
C LYS A 60 -14.75 -4.20 10.62
N THR A 61 -13.78 -4.35 11.51
CA THR A 61 -12.47 -3.72 11.38
C THR A 61 -11.48 -4.66 10.69
N ILE A 62 -10.56 -4.11 9.90
CA ILE A 62 -9.54 -4.88 9.17
C ILE A 62 -8.15 -4.51 9.73
N PRO A 63 -7.73 -5.09 10.87
CA PRO A 63 -6.42 -4.80 11.44
C PRO A 63 -5.28 -5.37 10.57
N ASN A 64 -5.53 -6.50 9.90
CA ASN A 64 -4.59 -7.14 8.99
C ASN A 64 -5.12 -7.03 7.55
N PRO A 65 -4.39 -6.40 6.62
CA PRO A 65 -4.83 -6.23 5.23
C PRO A 65 -5.07 -7.55 4.49
N ASN A 66 -4.47 -8.65 4.95
CA ASN A 66 -4.65 -9.97 4.33
C ASN A 66 -5.93 -10.67 4.79
N LEU A 67 -6.61 -10.18 5.83
CA LEU A 67 -7.81 -10.79 6.40
C LEU A 67 -9.06 -10.03 5.94
N ILE A 68 -9.52 -10.36 4.74
CA ILE A 68 -10.84 -9.95 4.25
C ILE A 68 -11.70 -11.18 4.00
N TYR A 69 -13.00 -11.04 4.21
CA TYR A 69 -13.96 -12.13 4.16
C TYR A 69 -15.04 -11.87 3.11
N PRO A 70 -15.54 -12.93 2.44
CA PRO A 70 -16.65 -12.81 1.51
C PRO A 70 -17.89 -12.20 2.17
N GLY A 71 -18.62 -11.36 1.44
CA GLY A 71 -19.80 -10.65 1.92
C GLY A 71 -19.51 -9.37 2.69
N GLN A 72 -18.25 -9.04 2.98
CA GLN A 72 -17.90 -7.71 3.50
C GLN A 72 -18.12 -6.64 2.42
N VAL A 73 -18.70 -5.51 2.80
CA VAL A 73 -18.88 -4.34 1.93
C VAL A 73 -17.82 -3.31 2.27
N LEU A 74 -16.82 -3.17 1.40
CA LEU A 74 -15.71 -2.23 1.54
C LEU A 74 -16.09 -0.85 1.01
N LYS A 75 -15.63 0.18 1.72
CA LYS A 75 -15.64 1.57 1.27
C LYS A 75 -14.49 1.81 0.29
N VAL A 76 -14.80 2.17 -0.94
CA VAL A 76 -13.85 2.47 -2.00
C VAL A 76 -13.78 3.98 -2.18
N PRO A 77 -12.78 4.68 -1.60
CA PRO A 77 -12.63 6.12 -1.81
C PRO A 77 -12.26 6.41 -3.27
N THR A 78 -12.87 7.42 -3.89
CA THR A 78 -12.39 7.90 -5.19
C THR A 78 -11.09 8.66 -5.01
N LEU A 79 -10.00 8.12 -5.55
CA LEU A 79 -8.69 8.76 -5.51
C LEU A 79 -8.49 9.64 -6.74
N THR A 80 -8.06 10.88 -6.53
CA THR A 80 -7.55 11.76 -7.58
C THR A 80 -6.22 11.24 -8.13
N ASP A 81 -5.85 11.64 -9.34
CA ASP A 81 -4.61 11.16 -9.96
C ASP A 81 -3.35 11.60 -9.21
N ALA A 82 -3.39 12.75 -8.54
CA ALA A 82 -2.33 13.20 -7.64
C ALA A 82 -2.17 12.23 -6.45
N GLN A 83 -3.27 11.82 -5.81
CA GLN A 83 -3.25 10.86 -4.70
C GLN A 83 -2.76 9.48 -5.16
N LYS A 84 -3.22 9.00 -6.33
CA LYS A 84 -2.73 7.74 -6.91
C LYS A 84 -1.21 7.78 -7.10
N LYS A 85 -0.67 8.90 -7.63
CA LYS A 85 0.78 9.10 -7.79
C LYS A 85 1.52 9.08 -6.47
N ASP A 86 0.98 9.68 -5.41
CA ASP A 86 1.58 9.67 -4.07
C ASP A 86 1.71 8.23 -3.52
N TYR A 87 0.63 7.44 -3.57
CA TYR A 87 0.64 6.03 -3.16
C TYR A 87 1.69 5.22 -3.94
N LEU A 88 1.83 5.46 -5.24
CA LEU A 88 2.83 4.79 -6.07
C LEU A 88 4.26 5.21 -5.72
N LYS A 89 4.50 6.50 -5.42
CA LYS A 89 5.81 7.02 -5.00
C LYS A 89 6.26 6.44 -3.68
N LYS A 90 5.38 6.42 -2.66
CA LYS A 90 5.68 5.83 -1.33
C LYS A 90 6.22 4.41 -1.45
N ARG A 91 5.62 3.60 -2.31
CA ARG A 91 6.08 2.22 -2.54
C ARG A 91 7.46 2.13 -3.19
N VAL A 92 7.76 3.00 -4.16
CA VAL A 92 9.07 3.04 -4.82
C VAL A 92 10.14 3.54 -3.85
N TYR A 93 9.81 4.55 -3.04
CA TYR A 93 10.68 5.04 -1.98
C TYR A 93 11.11 3.91 -1.04
N TRP A 94 10.14 3.14 -0.51
CA TRP A 94 10.43 1.98 0.34
C TRP A 94 11.29 0.90 -0.33
N ARG A 95 11.15 0.71 -1.65
CA ARG A 95 12.01 -0.24 -2.38
C ARG A 95 13.45 0.28 -2.45
N ASN A 96 13.63 1.53 -2.87
CA ASN A 96 14.95 2.10 -3.15
C ASN A 96 15.78 2.37 -1.89
N THR A 97 15.12 2.69 -0.76
CA THR A 97 15.81 2.86 0.53
C THR A 97 16.44 1.55 1.02
N LYS A 98 15.73 0.42 0.86
CA LYS A 98 16.28 -0.91 1.19
C LYS A 98 17.47 -1.29 0.30
N THR A 99 17.43 -0.96 -0.99
CA THR A 99 18.56 -1.22 -1.91
C THR A 99 19.78 -0.37 -1.54
N LYS A 100 19.59 0.93 -1.24
CA LYS A 100 20.67 1.82 -0.81
C LYS A 100 21.31 1.37 0.50
N ASN A 101 20.52 0.94 1.48
CA ASN A 101 21.06 0.45 2.76
C ASN A 101 21.79 -0.89 2.59
N ARG A 102 21.35 -1.76 1.67
CA ARG A 102 22.07 -2.99 1.34
C ARG A 102 23.42 -2.71 0.67
N ILE A 103 23.44 -1.80 -0.31
CA ILE A 103 24.68 -1.35 -0.98
C ILE A 103 25.65 -0.69 0.03
N LYS A 104 25.16 0.17 0.92
CA LYS A 104 25.98 0.78 1.99
C LYS A 104 26.56 -0.26 2.97
N LYS A 105 25.84 -1.35 3.24
CA LYS A 105 26.32 -2.44 4.09
C LYS A 105 27.44 -3.22 3.40
N THR A 106 27.30 -3.54 2.12
CA THR A 106 28.31 -4.29 1.36
C THR A 106 29.60 -3.47 1.16
N THR A 107 29.49 -2.15 0.89
CA THR A 107 30.68 -1.28 0.75
C THR A 107 31.42 -1.04 2.07
N LYS A 108 30.78 -1.26 3.24
CA LYS A 108 31.42 -1.11 4.55
C LYS A 108 32.21 -2.36 4.96
N THR A 109 31.79 -3.55 4.54
CA THR A 109 32.44 -4.82 4.89
C THR A 109 33.75 -5.02 4.10
N GLU A 110 33.78 -4.67 2.81
CA GLU A 110 34.99 -4.77 1.95
C GLU A 110 36.10 -3.77 2.33
N SER A 111 35.78 -2.64 2.99
CA SER A 111 36.79 -1.69 3.48
C SER A 111 37.53 -2.15 4.76
N THR A 112 37.02 -3.17 5.44
CA THR A 112 37.63 -3.72 6.68
C THR A 112 38.59 -4.87 6.38
N GLU A 113 38.30 -5.72 5.38
CA GLU A 113 39.20 -6.84 5.01
C GLU A 113 40.45 -6.39 4.23
N LYS A 114 40.40 -5.23 3.54
CA LYS A 114 41.56 -4.73 2.77
C LYS A 114 42.66 -4.09 3.64
N LYS A 115 42.42 -3.83 4.92
CA LYS A 115 43.45 -3.33 5.86
C LYS A 115 44.23 -4.46 6.56
N GLU A 116 43.70 -5.67 6.63
CA GLU A 116 44.32 -6.78 7.34
C GLU A 116 45.23 -7.65 6.44
N SER A 117 45.11 -7.53 5.11
CA SER A 117 45.93 -8.27 4.15
C SER A 117 47.25 -7.58 3.75
N THR A 118 47.49 -6.33 4.17
CA THR A 118 48.74 -5.59 3.86
C THR A 118 49.79 -5.63 4.97
N GLU A 119 49.49 -6.21 6.13
CA GLU A 119 50.40 -6.19 7.30
C GLU A 119 51.13 -7.53 7.55
N LYS A 120 50.81 -8.58 6.78
CA LYS A 120 51.44 -9.92 6.91
C LYS A 120 52.59 -10.20 5.93
N LYS A 121 53.14 -9.19 5.22
CA LYS A 121 54.22 -9.40 4.24
C LYS A 121 55.58 -8.80 4.63
N SER A 122 55.72 -8.35 5.88
CA SER A 122 56.98 -7.86 6.44
C SER A 122 57.22 -8.48 7.82
N ASN A 123 57.56 -9.76 7.87
CA ASN A 123 58.43 -10.32 8.92
C ASN A 123 59.01 -11.66 8.45
#